data_AF-A0A2E4W3T6-F1
#
_entry.id   AF-A0A2E4W3T6-F1
#
_cell.length_a   1.000
_cell.length_b   1.000
_cell.length_c   1.000
_cell.angle_alpha   90.00
_cell.angle_beta   90.00
_cell.angle_gamma   90.00
#
_symmetry.space_group_name_H-M   'P 1'
#
loop_
_entity.id
_entity.type
_entity.pdbx_description
1 polymer ?
#
loop_
_entity_poly.entity_id
_entity_poly.type
_entity_poly.pdbx_seq_one_letter_code
_entity_poly.pdbx_strand_id
1 'polypeptide(L)'
;MTRIDDLELLSSYKDDGDENTGLLDPLTAWRLARAYRGDEHLREVLRIESAVRSAEEQRYLYALYKSDPPKGNLAANPDRIIGEWQGEVWKGSYHMAQGPYGYAVDLTHHGRSTWVRCHEILRANGLHTTVPGEPWHHQAQTVRGPLPGPFPDWWEASEDGPAEWQDQVDPEIDWVGVLAAVAAQGKQVAAEPIRPGSRGPAVRTLQTRLAALGFEPGPADGIAGRQTASAVEAFQLDRGLVPDGIAGKRTWAALWAPEQE
;
A
#
# COMPACT_ATOMS: atom_id res chain seq x y z
N MET A 1 -1.35 -15.77 9.71
CA MET A 1 -0.68 -14.53 9.28
C MET A 1 -1.76 -13.55 8.90
N THR A 2 -1.70 -12.34 9.44
CA THR A 2 -2.66 -11.26 9.14
C THR A 2 -2.02 -10.24 8.21
N ARG A 3 -2.85 -9.41 7.54
CA ARG A 3 -2.37 -8.25 6.77
C ARG A 3 -1.49 -7.33 7.62
N ILE A 4 -1.75 -7.24 8.93
CA ILE A 4 -0.97 -6.41 9.84
C ILE A 4 0.45 -6.98 9.94
N ASP A 5 0.60 -8.30 10.13
CA ASP A 5 1.90 -8.98 10.18
C ASP A 5 2.68 -8.78 8.86
N ASP A 6 1.97 -8.78 7.72
CA ASP A 6 2.56 -8.52 6.41
C ASP A 6 3.10 -7.08 6.32
N LEU A 7 2.28 -6.10 6.69
CA LEU A 7 2.66 -4.68 6.63
C LEU A 7 3.78 -4.32 7.62
N GLU A 8 3.75 -4.89 8.83
CA GLU A 8 4.83 -4.75 9.83
C GLU A 8 6.14 -5.30 9.28
N LEU A 9 6.11 -6.48 8.63
CA LEU A 9 7.30 -7.01 7.98
C LEU A 9 7.81 -6.08 6.88
N LEU A 10 6.94 -5.63 5.96
CA LEU A 10 7.33 -4.75 4.85
C LEU A 10 7.91 -3.41 5.34
N SER A 11 7.42 -2.89 6.46
CA SER A 11 7.94 -1.67 7.08
C SER A 11 9.43 -1.77 7.43
N SER A 12 9.93 -2.98 7.72
CA SER A 12 11.34 -3.21 8.06
C SER A 12 12.30 -3.22 6.85
N TYR A 13 11.77 -3.14 5.63
CA TYR A 13 12.55 -3.18 4.38
C TYR A 13 12.43 -1.91 3.53
N LYS A 14 11.88 -0.82 4.08
CA LYS A 14 11.85 0.51 3.45
C LYS A 14 13.26 1.11 3.32
N ASP A 15 13.54 1.84 2.23
CA ASP A 15 14.85 2.48 1.99
C ASP A 15 14.92 3.84 2.72
N ASP A 16 13.86 4.65 2.66
CA ASP A 16 13.73 5.98 3.28
C ASP A 16 12.28 6.29 3.69
N GLY A 17 11.91 5.97 4.95
CA GLY A 17 10.90 6.64 5.81
C GLY A 17 9.45 6.90 5.37
N ASP A 18 9.14 7.03 4.08
CA ASP A 18 7.92 7.66 3.56
C ASP A 18 7.23 6.82 2.46
N GLU A 19 7.61 5.55 2.34
CA GLU A 19 6.96 4.63 1.42
C GLU A 19 5.64 4.17 2.03
N ASN A 20 4.50 4.58 1.47
CA ASN A 20 3.16 4.23 1.96
C ASN A 20 2.81 2.74 1.72
N THR A 21 3.62 1.80 2.23
CA THR A 21 3.40 0.36 2.13
C THR A 21 2.10 -0.06 2.81
N GLY A 22 1.62 0.69 3.81
CA GLY A 22 0.33 0.46 4.48
C GLY A 22 -0.89 0.58 3.56
N LEU A 23 -0.73 1.28 2.44
CA LEU A 23 -1.76 1.44 1.40
C LEU A 23 -1.60 0.44 0.25
N LEU A 24 -0.56 -0.40 0.24
CA LEU A 24 -0.42 -1.41 -0.81
C LEU A 24 -1.66 -2.29 -0.85
N ASP A 25 -2.10 -2.58 -2.07
CA ASP A 25 -3.10 -3.60 -2.34
C ASP A 25 -2.76 -4.85 -1.52
N PRO A 26 -3.73 -5.44 -0.81
CA PRO A 26 -3.38 -6.51 0.12
C PRO A 26 -2.86 -7.79 -0.53
N LEU A 27 -3.15 -8.06 -1.81
CA LEU A 27 -2.48 -9.13 -2.52
C LEU A 27 -1.01 -8.76 -2.81
N THR A 28 -0.74 -7.54 -3.30
CA THR A 28 0.64 -7.05 -3.48
C THR A 28 1.43 -7.12 -2.18
N ALA A 29 0.85 -6.63 -1.07
CA ALA A 29 1.48 -6.65 0.24
C ALA A 29 1.75 -8.09 0.74
N TRP A 30 0.75 -8.97 0.63
CA TRP A 30 0.90 -10.36 1.06
C TRP A 30 1.97 -11.11 0.26
N ARG A 31 1.99 -10.94 -1.07
CA ARG A 31 2.99 -11.59 -1.95
C ARG A 31 4.40 -11.08 -1.68
N LEU A 32 4.55 -9.78 -1.48
CA LEU A 32 5.85 -9.20 -1.15
C LEU A 32 6.33 -9.69 0.23
N ALA A 33 5.44 -9.71 1.22
CA ALA A 33 5.74 -10.22 2.55
C ALA A 33 6.05 -11.73 2.54
N ARG A 34 5.36 -12.51 1.70
CA ARG A 34 5.64 -13.93 1.47
C ARG A 34 7.04 -14.11 0.87
N ALA A 35 7.42 -13.30 -0.12
CA ALA A 35 8.75 -13.33 -0.71
C ALA A 35 9.84 -13.05 0.32
N TYR A 36 9.69 -11.98 1.12
CA TYR A 36 10.64 -11.66 2.19
C TYR A 36 10.72 -12.75 3.27
N ARG A 37 9.60 -13.37 3.66
CA ARG A 37 9.64 -14.50 4.62
C ARG A 37 10.32 -15.74 4.06
N GLY A 38 10.07 -16.02 2.78
CA GLY A 38 10.51 -17.24 2.12
C GLY A 38 11.98 -17.22 1.73
N ASP A 39 12.60 -16.04 1.64
CA ASP A 39 13.93 -15.90 1.05
C ASP A 39 14.85 -14.96 1.86
N GLU A 40 15.96 -15.49 2.34
CA GLU A 40 16.99 -14.72 3.07
C GLU A 40 17.73 -13.74 2.18
N HIS A 41 17.99 -14.09 0.91
CA HIS A 41 18.69 -13.22 -0.03
C HIS A 41 17.88 -11.95 -0.28
N LEU A 42 16.56 -12.05 -0.47
CA LEU A 42 15.72 -10.85 -0.60
C LEU A 42 15.78 -9.95 0.62
N ARG A 43 15.75 -10.51 1.84
CA ARG A 43 15.84 -9.73 3.08
C ARG A 43 17.16 -8.99 3.19
N GLU A 44 18.25 -9.59 2.76
CA GLU A 44 19.57 -8.96 2.77
C GLU A 44 19.66 -7.81 1.76
N VAL A 45 19.21 -8.04 0.53
CA VAL A 45 19.57 -7.16 -0.60
C VAL A 45 18.47 -6.23 -1.07
N LEU A 46 17.20 -6.58 -0.90
CA LEU A 46 16.08 -5.88 -1.52
C LEU A 46 15.43 -4.88 -0.55
N ARG A 47 15.23 -3.65 -0.99
CA ARG A 47 14.51 -2.61 -0.25
C ARG A 47 13.32 -2.09 -1.05
N ILE A 48 12.36 -1.56 -0.33
CA ILE A 48 11.19 -0.89 -0.88
C ILE A 48 11.54 0.59 -0.97
N GLU A 49 11.73 1.09 -2.19
CA GLU A 49 12.07 2.48 -2.47
C GLU A 49 10.82 3.34 -2.58
N SER A 50 9.74 2.78 -3.13
CA SER A 50 8.47 3.49 -3.19
C SER A 50 7.29 2.53 -3.22
N ALA A 51 6.17 2.93 -2.66
CA ALA A 51 4.94 2.14 -2.65
C ALA A 51 3.79 3.02 -3.14
N VAL A 52 2.70 3.08 -2.39
CA VAL A 52 1.55 3.87 -2.83
C VAL A 52 1.84 5.36 -2.73
N ARG A 53 1.31 6.11 -3.69
CA ARG A 53 1.28 7.56 -3.65
C ARG A 53 -0.16 8.04 -3.58
N SER A 54 -0.39 9.04 -2.75
CA SER A 54 -1.63 9.78 -2.73
C SER A 54 -1.80 10.61 -4.02
N ALA A 55 -3.02 11.04 -4.32
CA ALA A 55 -3.26 11.92 -5.45
C ALA A 55 -2.56 13.29 -5.27
N GLU A 56 -2.42 13.74 -4.02
CA GLU A 56 -1.72 14.98 -3.68
C GLU A 56 -0.20 14.83 -3.85
N GLU A 57 0.39 13.73 -3.38
CA GLU A 57 1.81 13.41 -3.61
C GLU A 57 2.13 13.36 -5.11
N GLN A 58 1.25 12.75 -5.91
CA GLN A 58 1.35 12.77 -7.38
C GLN A 58 1.29 14.19 -7.95
N ARG A 59 0.34 15.02 -7.52
CA ARG A 59 0.25 16.44 -7.91
C ARG A 59 1.52 17.20 -7.58
N TYR A 60 2.06 17.01 -6.39
CA TYR A 60 3.28 17.66 -5.92
C TYR A 60 4.49 17.26 -6.77
N LEU A 61 4.71 15.95 -6.98
CA LEU A 61 5.78 15.45 -7.82
C LEU A 61 5.64 15.92 -9.27
N TYR A 62 4.42 16.01 -9.80
CA TYR A 62 4.18 16.56 -11.13
C TYR A 62 4.41 18.07 -11.20
N ALA A 63 4.11 18.82 -10.14
CA ALA A 63 4.44 20.24 -10.05
C ALA A 63 5.95 20.47 -10.03
N LEU A 64 6.71 19.67 -9.28
CA LEU A 64 8.18 19.68 -9.29
C LEU A 64 8.78 19.26 -10.63
N TYR A 65 8.11 18.36 -11.37
CA TYR A 65 8.54 18.04 -12.74
C TYR A 65 8.45 19.28 -13.65
N LYS A 66 7.43 20.13 -13.44
CA LYS A 66 7.23 21.36 -14.20
C LYS A 66 8.08 22.55 -13.71
N SER A 67 8.88 22.40 -12.65
CA SER A 67 9.75 23.47 -12.15
C SER A 67 10.99 23.66 -13.04
N ASP A 68 11.70 24.77 -12.83
CA ASP A 68 12.98 25.04 -13.48
C ASP A 68 14.10 25.19 -12.42
N PRO A 69 15.11 24.30 -12.37
CA PRO A 69 15.21 23.07 -13.18
C PRO A 69 14.14 22.03 -12.77
N PRO A 70 13.79 21.09 -13.66
CA PRO A 70 12.83 20.03 -13.35
C PRO A 70 13.42 19.09 -12.30
N LYS A 71 12.65 18.80 -11.25
CA LYS A 71 13.08 17.95 -10.11
C LYS A 71 12.12 16.81 -9.77
N GLY A 72 10.95 16.77 -10.40
CA GLY A 72 9.92 15.74 -10.16
C GLY A 72 9.77 14.73 -11.29
N ASN A 73 8.66 13.98 -11.30
CA ASN A 73 8.41 12.88 -12.22
C ASN A 73 7.23 13.17 -13.17
N LEU A 74 7.43 13.07 -14.50
CA LEU A 74 6.35 13.19 -15.49
C LEU A 74 5.27 12.11 -15.31
N ALA A 75 5.67 10.89 -14.92
CA ALA A 75 4.76 9.78 -14.66
C ALA A 75 3.86 10.05 -13.44
N ALA A 76 4.17 11.08 -12.65
CA ALA A 76 3.36 11.50 -11.52
C ALA A 76 2.16 12.37 -11.89
N ASN A 77 1.93 12.66 -13.18
CA ASN A 77 0.77 13.46 -13.60
C ASN A 77 -0.54 12.80 -13.12
N PRO A 78 -1.25 13.38 -12.13
CA PRO A 78 -2.42 12.78 -11.48
C PRO A 78 -3.63 12.70 -12.42
N ASP A 79 -3.66 13.54 -13.47
CA ASP A 79 -4.74 13.61 -14.43
C ASP A 79 -4.51 12.72 -15.65
N ARG A 80 -3.32 12.10 -15.75
CA ARG A 80 -3.01 11.15 -16.81
C ARG A 80 -3.97 9.97 -16.72
N ILE A 81 -4.77 9.74 -17.76
CA ILE A 81 -5.56 8.51 -17.86
C ILE A 81 -4.60 7.39 -18.26
N ILE A 82 -4.51 6.35 -17.42
CA ILE A 82 -3.74 5.13 -17.72
C ILE A 82 -4.64 4.05 -18.32
N GLY A 83 -5.96 4.23 -18.25
CA GLY A 83 -6.99 3.49 -18.99
C GLY A 83 -8.26 3.26 -18.17
N GLU A 84 -9.04 2.23 -18.50
CA GLU A 84 -10.31 1.91 -17.86
C GLU A 84 -10.33 0.46 -17.38
N TRP A 85 -10.87 0.22 -16.18
CA TRP A 85 -11.05 -1.13 -15.64
C TRP A 85 -12.39 -1.23 -14.91
N GLN A 86 -13.23 -2.18 -15.32
CA GLN A 86 -14.58 -2.41 -14.74
C GLN A 86 -15.47 -1.16 -14.75
N GLY A 87 -15.33 -0.28 -15.76
CA GLY A 87 -16.11 0.95 -15.89
C GLY A 87 -15.56 2.14 -15.09
N GLU A 88 -14.44 1.95 -14.37
CA GLU A 88 -13.76 3.03 -13.65
C GLU A 88 -12.55 3.52 -14.44
N VAL A 89 -12.40 4.84 -14.53
CA VAL A 89 -11.26 5.48 -15.20
C VAL A 89 -10.08 5.53 -14.25
N TRP A 90 -8.99 4.86 -14.62
CA TRP A 90 -7.74 4.85 -13.87
C TRP A 90 -6.89 6.04 -14.27
N LYS A 91 -6.42 6.77 -13.26
CA LYS A 91 -5.65 7.99 -13.44
C LYS A 91 -4.29 7.92 -12.74
N GLY A 92 -3.38 8.82 -13.09
CA GLY A 92 -2.05 8.91 -12.49
C GLY A 92 -1.08 7.85 -12.98
N SER A 93 -0.63 7.02 -12.04
CA SER A 93 0.25 5.87 -12.27
C SER A 93 -0.21 4.69 -11.40
N TYR A 94 0.38 3.50 -11.58
CA TYR A 94 0.06 2.34 -10.75
C TYR A 94 0.42 2.50 -9.26
N HIS A 95 1.27 3.47 -8.93
CA HIS A 95 1.54 3.88 -7.55
C HIS A 95 0.41 4.74 -6.98
N MET A 96 -0.30 5.51 -7.82
CA MET A 96 -1.40 6.33 -7.35
C MET A 96 -2.51 5.44 -6.81
N ALA A 97 -2.96 5.74 -5.60
CA ALA A 97 -4.10 5.04 -5.02
C ALA A 97 -5.32 5.12 -5.96
N GLN A 98 -5.89 3.96 -6.31
CA GLN A 98 -7.19 3.86 -6.98
C GLN A 98 -8.19 3.40 -5.92
N GLY A 99 -8.95 4.36 -5.37
CA GLY A 99 -9.72 4.12 -4.16
C GLY A 99 -8.81 3.98 -2.92
N PRO A 100 -8.91 2.92 -2.11
CA PRO A 100 -8.17 2.81 -0.86
C PRO A 100 -6.72 2.30 -1.01
N TYR A 101 -6.33 1.82 -2.20
CA TYR A 101 -5.06 1.10 -2.39
C TYR A 101 -4.31 1.56 -3.64
N GLY A 102 -2.98 1.46 -3.58
CA GLY A 102 -2.12 1.47 -4.77
C GLY A 102 -1.62 0.06 -5.07
N TYR A 103 -1.27 -0.18 -6.33
CA TYR A 103 -1.08 -1.54 -6.85
C TYR A 103 0.37 -1.87 -7.17
N ALA A 104 1.24 -0.84 -7.22
CA ALA A 104 2.65 -0.96 -7.52
C ALA A 104 3.57 -0.70 -6.33
N VAL A 105 4.75 -1.30 -6.40
CA VAL A 105 5.87 -1.10 -5.50
C VAL A 105 7.16 -1.01 -6.32
N ASP A 106 7.96 0.02 -6.05
CA ASP A 106 9.31 0.17 -6.57
C ASP A 106 10.29 -0.42 -5.57
N LEU A 107 11.18 -1.27 -6.07
CA LEU A 107 12.16 -1.98 -5.28
C LEU A 107 13.55 -1.53 -5.70
N THR A 108 14.46 -1.41 -4.74
CA THR A 108 15.90 -1.26 -4.98
C THR A 108 16.60 -2.53 -4.54
N HIS A 109 17.75 -2.82 -5.13
CA HIS A 109 18.63 -3.86 -4.61
C HIS A 109 20.04 -3.32 -4.36
N HIS A 110 20.60 -3.72 -3.23
CA HIS A 110 21.93 -3.31 -2.77
C HIS A 110 22.92 -4.46 -2.79
N GLY A 111 24.21 -4.15 -2.64
CA GLY A 111 25.27 -5.16 -2.57
C GLY A 111 25.49 -5.94 -3.87
N ARG A 112 25.98 -7.17 -3.76
CA ARG A 112 26.23 -8.07 -4.91
C ARG A 112 24.98 -8.85 -5.31
N SER A 113 23.90 -8.14 -5.63
CA SER A 113 22.67 -8.73 -6.18
C SER A 113 22.47 -8.31 -7.64
N THR A 114 21.63 -9.07 -8.35
CA THR A 114 21.17 -8.75 -9.70
C THR A 114 19.65 -8.80 -9.75
N TRP A 115 19.06 -8.03 -10.67
CA TRP A 115 17.64 -8.10 -10.96
C TRP A 115 17.17 -9.51 -11.34
N VAL A 116 17.98 -10.29 -12.06
CA VAL A 116 17.65 -11.67 -12.44
C VAL A 116 17.26 -12.51 -11.23
N ARG A 117 18.11 -12.55 -10.20
CA ARG A 117 17.85 -13.35 -9.00
C ARG A 117 16.67 -12.80 -8.19
N CYS A 118 16.55 -11.48 -8.09
CA CYS A 118 15.41 -10.87 -7.37
C CYS A 118 14.09 -11.19 -8.08
N HIS A 119 14.06 -11.09 -9.41
CA HIS A 119 12.88 -11.39 -10.23
C HIS A 119 12.50 -12.86 -10.16
N GLU A 120 13.45 -13.79 -10.15
CA GLU A 120 13.15 -15.22 -9.97
C GLU A 120 12.35 -15.47 -8.68
N ILE A 121 12.80 -14.90 -7.55
CA ILE A 121 12.16 -15.08 -6.25
C ILE A 121 10.82 -14.34 -6.19
N LEU A 122 10.76 -13.09 -6.67
CA LEU A 122 9.54 -12.29 -6.69
C LEU A 122 8.46 -12.93 -7.57
N ARG A 123 8.84 -13.44 -8.75
CA ARG A 123 7.93 -14.16 -9.67
C ARG A 123 7.42 -15.46 -9.06
N ALA A 124 8.27 -16.21 -8.36
CA ALA A 124 7.84 -17.41 -7.62
C ALA A 124 6.80 -17.09 -6.52
N ASN A 125 6.71 -15.82 -6.09
CA ASN A 125 5.69 -15.32 -5.17
C ASN A 125 4.60 -14.51 -5.87
N GLY A 126 4.58 -14.48 -7.21
CA GLY A 126 3.55 -13.83 -8.00
C GLY A 126 3.67 -12.30 -8.07
N LEU A 127 4.87 -11.74 -7.90
CA LEU A 127 5.18 -10.34 -8.17
C LEU A 127 5.95 -10.20 -9.48
N HIS A 128 5.51 -9.30 -10.34
CA HIS A 128 6.03 -9.17 -11.69
C HIS A 128 6.35 -7.71 -12.01
N THR A 129 7.46 -7.52 -12.72
CA THR A 129 7.72 -6.26 -13.41
C THR A 129 6.63 -6.01 -14.44
N THR A 130 6.03 -4.82 -14.43
CA THR A 130 4.85 -4.50 -15.27
C THR A 130 5.06 -3.30 -16.19
N VAL A 131 6.18 -2.59 -16.06
CA VAL A 131 6.52 -1.44 -16.90
C VAL A 131 7.81 -1.74 -17.67
N PRO A 132 7.79 -1.72 -19.01
CA PRO A 132 9.00 -1.96 -19.80
C PRO A 132 10.11 -0.95 -19.48
N GLY A 133 11.32 -1.46 -19.23
CA GLY A 133 12.46 -0.61 -18.87
C GLY A 133 12.57 -0.23 -17.40
N GLU A 134 11.59 -0.60 -16.57
CA GLU A 134 11.59 -0.35 -15.12
C GLU A 134 11.69 -1.67 -14.35
N PRO A 135 12.90 -2.27 -14.23
CA PRO A 135 13.09 -3.54 -13.54
C PRO A 135 12.79 -3.48 -12.03
N TRP A 136 12.68 -2.27 -11.47
CA TRP A 136 12.31 -2.00 -10.09
C TRP A 136 10.80 -2.00 -9.83
N HIS A 137 9.95 -1.76 -10.85
CA HIS A 137 8.52 -1.53 -10.67
C HIS A 137 7.70 -2.83 -10.72
N HIS A 138 7.18 -3.27 -9.58
CA HIS A 138 6.47 -4.54 -9.42
C HIS A 138 4.99 -4.36 -9.09
N GLN A 139 4.16 -5.25 -9.63
CA GLN A 139 2.76 -5.42 -9.24
C GLN A 139 2.47 -6.91 -9.04
N ALA A 140 1.50 -7.25 -8.19
CA ALA A 140 1.07 -8.64 -8.07
C ALA A 140 0.22 -9.08 -9.27
N GLN A 141 0.29 -10.38 -9.58
CA GLN A 141 -0.59 -11.02 -10.55
C GLN A 141 -1.78 -11.74 -9.91
N THR A 142 -2.78 -12.12 -10.70
CA THR A 142 -3.90 -12.97 -10.29
C THR A 142 -4.03 -14.12 -11.29
N VAL A 143 -4.87 -15.11 -10.98
CA VAL A 143 -5.23 -16.20 -11.90
C VAL A 143 -5.88 -15.74 -13.21
N ARG A 144 -6.32 -14.48 -13.30
CA ARG A 144 -6.91 -13.87 -14.50
C ARG A 144 -5.96 -12.90 -15.22
N GLY A 145 -4.68 -12.88 -14.85
CA GLY A 145 -3.72 -11.87 -15.28
C GLY A 145 -3.38 -10.90 -14.15
N PRO A 146 -2.63 -9.83 -14.40
CA PRO A 146 -2.20 -8.89 -13.38
C PRO A 146 -3.34 -8.29 -12.52
N LEU A 147 -3.01 -7.79 -11.32
CA LEU A 147 -3.95 -7.05 -10.44
C LEU A 147 -4.74 -5.98 -11.23
N PRO A 148 -5.93 -5.57 -10.76
CA PRO A 148 -6.83 -4.71 -11.55
C PRO A 148 -6.11 -3.46 -12.05
N GLY A 149 -6.42 -3.08 -13.30
CA GLY A 149 -5.84 -1.93 -13.96
C GLY A 149 -5.86 -2.09 -15.48
N PRO A 150 -5.86 -0.99 -16.24
CA PRO A 150 -5.68 -1.04 -17.68
C PRO A 150 -4.23 -1.44 -18.00
N PHE A 151 -4.04 -2.58 -18.65
CA PHE A 151 -2.75 -2.97 -19.22
C PHE A 151 -2.75 -2.63 -20.71
N PRO A 152 -1.64 -2.11 -21.26
CA PRO A 152 -1.58 -1.78 -22.69
C PRO A 152 -1.74 -3.03 -23.57
N ASP A 153 -2.40 -2.92 -24.73
CA ASP A 153 -2.66 -4.05 -25.64
C ASP A 153 -1.39 -4.74 -26.19
N TRP A 154 -0.22 -4.10 -26.09
CA TRP A 154 1.09 -4.69 -26.43
C TRP A 154 1.70 -5.51 -25.28
N TRP A 155 1.03 -5.57 -24.14
CA TRP A 155 1.33 -6.49 -23.05
C TRP A 155 0.64 -7.82 -23.35
N GLU A 156 1.24 -8.64 -24.22
CA GLU A 156 0.93 -10.06 -24.23
C GLU A 156 1.35 -10.59 -22.86
N ALA A 157 0.41 -11.06 -22.05
CA ALA A 157 0.73 -12.01 -20.99
C ALA A 157 1.52 -13.10 -21.70
N SER A 158 2.83 -13.20 -21.47
CA SER A 158 3.65 -14.17 -22.18
C SER A 158 3.00 -15.54 -21.94
N GLU A 159 2.40 -16.10 -22.98
CA GLU A 159 1.75 -17.42 -22.93
C GLU A 159 2.77 -18.54 -22.61
N ASP A 160 4.06 -18.19 -22.52
CA ASP A 160 5.18 -19.06 -22.15
C ASP A 160 5.59 -18.92 -20.67
N GLY A 161 4.64 -19.05 -19.75
CA GLY A 161 4.96 -19.56 -18.41
C GLY A 161 5.26 -21.06 -18.51
N PRO A 162 6.36 -21.61 -17.95
CA PRO A 162 6.69 -23.04 -18.07
C PRO A 162 5.50 -23.96 -17.71
N ALA A 163 5.39 -25.11 -18.37
CA ALA A 163 4.24 -26.01 -18.21
C ALA A 163 4.10 -26.65 -16.81
N GLU A 164 5.13 -26.55 -15.97
CA GLU A 164 5.15 -27.05 -14.58
C GLU A 164 4.53 -26.10 -13.52
N TRP A 165 3.93 -24.99 -13.94
CA TRP A 165 3.32 -24.00 -13.04
C TRP A 165 1.92 -24.48 -12.65
N GLN A 166 1.88 -25.55 -11.85
CA GLN A 166 0.69 -25.86 -11.06
C GLN A 166 0.59 -24.81 -9.97
N ASP A 167 0.04 -23.66 -10.36
CA ASP A 167 -0.28 -22.55 -9.48
C ASP A 167 -0.99 -23.07 -8.24
N GLN A 168 -0.41 -22.77 -7.07
CA GLN A 168 -1.17 -22.87 -5.84
C GLN A 168 -2.35 -21.92 -5.97
N VAL A 169 -3.56 -22.47 -6.08
CA VAL A 169 -4.80 -21.68 -6.07
C VAL A 169 -4.74 -20.79 -4.83
N ASP A 170 -4.65 -19.47 -5.06
CA ASP A 170 -4.68 -18.49 -3.97
C ASP A 170 -5.94 -18.74 -3.12
N PRO A 171 -5.85 -18.74 -1.78
CA PRO A 171 -7.05 -18.75 -0.97
C PRO A 171 -7.86 -17.50 -1.29
N GLU A 172 -9.16 -17.67 -1.57
CA GLU A 172 -10.08 -16.58 -1.85
C GLU A 172 -10.11 -15.62 -0.64
N ILE A 173 -9.53 -14.43 -0.78
CA ILE A 173 -9.55 -13.40 0.28
C ILE A 173 -10.97 -12.82 0.32
N ASP A 174 -11.67 -13.01 1.44
CA ASP A 174 -13.01 -12.48 1.66
C ASP A 174 -12.99 -10.96 1.91
N TRP A 175 -12.90 -10.20 0.82
CA TRP A 175 -12.93 -8.74 0.84
C TRP A 175 -14.19 -8.18 1.47
N VAL A 176 -15.33 -8.84 1.25
CA VAL A 176 -16.62 -8.44 1.80
C VAL A 176 -16.59 -8.56 3.32
N GLY A 177 -16.05 -9.66 3.85
CA GLY A 177 -15.87 -9.89 5.28
C GLY A 177 -14.93 -8.89 5.94
N VAL A 178 -13.82 -8.53 5.29
CA VAL A 178 -12.87 -7.53 5.79
C VAL A 178 -13.52 -6.15 5.91
N LEU A 179 -14.21 -5.69 4.86
CA LEU A 179 -14.91 -4.40 4.87
C LEU A 179 -16.05 -4.38 5.89
N ALA A 180 -16.78 -5.49 6.02
CA ALA A 180 -17.81 -5.64 7.04
C ALA A 180 -17.25 -5.54 8.46
N ALA A 181 -16.07 -6.12 8.71
CA ALA A 181 -15.40 -6.03 10.01
C ALA A 181 -14.98 -4.59 10.36
N VAL A 182 -14.41 -3.85 9.41
CA VAL A 182 -14.05 -2.42 9.61
C VAL A 182 -15.29 -1.58 9.88
N ALA A 183 -16.38 -1.81 9.15
CA ALA A 183 -17.65 -1.12 9.38
C ALA A 183 -18.26 -1.43 10.76
N ALA A 184 -18.17 -2.69 11.21
CA ALA A 184 -18.62 -3.11 12.53
C ALA A 184 -17.81 -2.42 13.66
N GLN A 185 -16.48 -2.36 13.51
CA GLN A 185 -15.63 -1.62 14.43
C GLN A 185 -15.96 -0.13 14.43
N GLY A 186 -16.28 0.48 13.27
CA GLY A 186 -16.72 1.86 13.20
C GLY A 186 -18.00 2.15 13.98
N LYS A 187 -18.94 1.20 14.02
CA LYS A 187 -20.12 1.29 14.89
C LYS A 187 -19.74 1.23 16.37
N GLN A 188 -18.81 0.35 16.74
CA GLN A 188 -18.30 0.26 18.11
C GLN A 188 -17.60 1.55 18.53
N VAL A 189 -16.71 2.10 17.69
CA VAL A 189 -15.99 3.35 17.96
C VAL A 189 -16.92 4.56 18.02
N ALA A 190 -18.02 4.56 17.28
CA ALA A 190 -19.04 5.58 17.38
C ALA A 190 -19.79 5.54 18.73
N ALA A 191 -20.00 4.36 19.30
CA ALA A 191 -20.61 4.19 20.63
C ALA A 191 -19.60 4.45 21.76
N GLU A 192 -18.37 3.98 21.59
CA GLU A 192 -17.27 4.08 22.55
C GLU A 192 -16.00 4.56 21.85
N PRO A 193 -15.77 5.89 21.80
CA PRO A 193 -14.59 6.47 21.17
C PRO A 193 -13.28 5.95 21.78
N ILE A 194 -12.29 5.71 20.92
CA ILE A 194 -10.95 5.29 21.34
C ILE A 194 -10.25 6.50 21.98
N ARG A 195 -9.83 6.32 23.23
CA ARG A 195 -9.16 7.32 24.06
C ARG A 195 -7.83 6.77 24.57
N PRO A 196 -6.94 7.61 25.13
CA PRO A 196 -5.77 7.11 25.84
C PRO A 196 -6.14 6.02 26.85
N GLY A 197 -5.49 4.86 26.75
CA GLY A 197 -5.74 3.67 27.56
C GLY A 197 -6.76 2.67 27.00
N SER A 198 -7.52 3.02 25.95
CA SER A 198 -8.40 2.07 25.24
C SER A 198 -7.61 0.88 24.70
N ARG A 199 -8.25 -0.28 24.63
CA ARG A 199 -7.63 -1.52 24.15
C ARG A 199 -8.52 -2.30 23.21
N GLY A 200 -7.92 -3.06 22.30
CA GLY A 200 -8.61 -4.08 21.51
C GLY A 200 -8.42 -3.95 20.00
N PRO A 201 -9.18 -4.73 19.21
CA PRO A 201 -9.01 -4.82 17.76
C PRO A 201 -9.17 -3.48 17.04
N ALA A 202 -10.14 -2.65 17.46
CA ALA A 202 -10.37 -1.34 16.86
C ALA A 202 -9.17 -0.38 17.08
N VAL A 203 -8.44 -0.52 18.20
CA VAL A 203 -7.23 0.25 18.46
C VAL A 203 -6.10 -0.18 17.53
N ARG A 204 -5.92 -1.49 17.29
CA ARG A 204 -4.95 -1.96 16.28
C ARG A 204 -5.28 -1.43 14.89
N THR A 205 -6.55 -1.52 14.50
CA THR A 205 -7.01 -1.00 13.21
C THR A 205 -6.76 0.50 13.08
N LEU A 206 -6.99 1.28 14.14
CA LEU A 206 -6.63 2.70 14.21
C LEU A 206 -5.12 2.92 14.02
N GLN A 207 -4.29 2.24 14.80
CA GLN A 207 -2.83 2.36 14.76
C GLN A 207 -2.29 2.00 13.37
N THR A 208 -2.68 0.85 12.82
CA THR A 208 -2.28 0.45 11.46
C THR A 208 -2.69 1.49 10.43
N ARG A 209 -3.90 2.07 10.55
CA ARG A 209 -4.39 3.03 9.57
C ARG A 209 -3.72 4.40 9.69
N LEU A 210 -3.47 4.89 10.91
CA LEU A 210 -2.71 6.13 11.13
C LEU A 210 -1.28 6.00 10.60
N ALA A 211 -0.61 4.88 10.85
CA ALA A 211 0.72 4.60 10.31
C ALA A 211 0.71 4.57 8.77
N ALA A 212 -0.33 3.99 8.17
CA ALA A 212 -0.50 3.99 6.71
C ALA A 212 -0.81 5.38 6.11
N LEU A 213 -1.16 6.36 6.93
CA LEU A 213 -1.44 7.74 6.55
C LEU A 213 -0.27 8.69 6.90
N GLY A 214 0.92 8.15 7.21
CA GLY A 214 2.11 8.94 7.53
C GLY A 214 2.17 9.49 8.96
N PHE A 215 1.29 9.05 9.86
CA PHE A 215 1.36 9.42 11.28
C PHE A 215 2.12 8.38 12.10
N GLU A 216 2.57 8.76 13.30
CA GLU A 216 3.42 7.93 14.17
C GLU A 216 2.66 7.45 15.43
N PRO A 217 1.72 6.47 15.31
CA PRO A 217 0.89 6.03 16.43
C PRO A 217 1.59 5.05 17.39
N GLY A 218 2.84 4.68 17.09
CA GLY A 218 3.55 3.58 17.73
C GLY A 218 3.17 2.21 17.16
N PRO A 219 3.57 1.10 17.81
CA PRO A 219 3.27 -0.25 17.34
C PRO A 219 1.76 -0.51 17.31
N ALA A 220 1.29 -1.33 16.35
CA ALA A 220 -0.11 -1.74 16.25
C ALA A 220 -0.45 -2.87 17.25
N ASP A 221 -0.17 -2.63 18.53
CA ASP A 221 -0.33 -3.58 19.63
C ASP A 221 -1.76 -3.66 20.17
N GLY A 222 -2.60 -2.68 19.82
CA GLY A 222 -3.98 -2.56 20.26
C GLY A 222 -4.14 -1.91 21.61
N ILE A 223 -3.16 -1.10 22.03
CA ILE A 223 -3.18 -0.31 23.25
C ILE A 223 -2.99 1.16 22.86
N ALA A 224 -4.00 1.99 23.12
CA ALA A 224 -3.97 3.40 22.76
C ALA A 224 -3.07 4.17 23.73
N GLY A 225 -1.76 4.15 23.48
CA GLY A 225 -0.74 4.85 24.27
C GLY A 225 -0.64 6.33 23.92
N ARG A 226 0.37 7.00 24.50
CA ARG A 226 0.64 8.42 24.23
C ARG A 226 0.95 8.68 22.75
N GLN A 227 1.74 7.80 22.11
CA GLN A 227 2.05 7.90 20.68
C GLN A 227 0.78 7.83 19.82
N THR A 228 -0.11 6.87 20.12
CA THR A 228 -1.39 6.74 19.41
C THR A 228 -2.26 7.98 19.57
N ALA A 229 -2.36 8.53 20.78
CA ALA A 229 -3.13 9.77 21.02
C ALA A 229 -2.54 10.96 20.25
N SER A 230 -1.22 11.15 20.27
CA SER A 230 -0.56 12.23 19.52
C SER A 230 -0.71 12.07 18.00
N ALA A 231 -0.67 10.84 17.48
CA ALA A 231 -0.94 10.57 16.08
C ALA A 231 -2.40 10.86 15.69
N VAL A 232 -3.35 10.57 16.59
CA VAL A 232 -4.76 10.96 16.40
C VAL A 232 -4.91 12.48 16.37
N GLU A 233 -4.27 13.22 17.28
CA GLU A 233 -4.30 14.69 17.29
C GLU A 233 -3.74 15.27 16.00
N ALA A 234 -2.58 14.77 15.55
CA ALA A 234 -1.96 15.18 14.31
C ALA A 234 -2.86 14.89 13.10
N PHE A 235 -3.44 13.70 13.02
CA PHE A 235 -4.38 13.33 11.97
C PHE A 235 -5.66 14.17 12.00
N GLN A 236 -6.18 14.46 13.18
CA GLN A 236 -7.35 15.32 13.32
C GLN A 236 -7.04 16.74 12.84
N LEU A 237 -5.88 17.28 13.19
CA LEU A 237 -5.43 18.58 12.72
C LEU A 237 -5.31 18.63 11.20
N ASP A 238 -4.65 17.61 10.62
CA ASP A 238 -4.49 17.43 9.17
C ASP A 238 -5.85 17.40 8.44
N ARG A 239 -6.84 16.71 9.03
CA ARG A 239 -8.19 16.57 8.45
C ARG A 239 -9.17 17.67 8.85
N GLY A 240 -8.71 18.77 9.44
CA GLY A 240 -9.56 19.89 9.86
C GLY A 240 -10.62 19.51 10.90
N LEU A 241 -10.35 18.46 11.68
CA LEU A 241 -11.15 18.01 12.81
C LEU A 241 -10.66 18.70 14.10
N VAL A 242 -11.42 18.56 15.18
CA VAL A 242 -10.97 19.00 16.50
C VAL A 242 -9.84 18.06 16.97
N PRO A 243 -8.62 18.55 17.22
CA PRO A 243 -7.48 17.73 17.62
C PRO A 243 -7.53 17.43 19.12
N ASP A 244 -8.42 16.52 19.52
CA ASP A 244 -8.64 16.12 20.92
C ASP A 244 -7.94 14.80 21.30
N GLY A 245 -7.30 14.12 20.34
CA GLY A 245 -6.61 12.85 20.56
C GLY A 245 -7.55 11.67 20.78
N ILE A 246 -8.84 11.86 20.53
CA ILE A 246 -9.90 10.89 20.72
C ILE A 246 -10.47 10.48 19.36
N ALA A 247 -10.22 9.24 18.95
CA ALA A 247 -10.78 8.73 17.71
C ALA A 247 -12.24 8.33 17.93
N GLY A 248 -13.15 9.29 17.73
CA GLY A 248 -14.60 9.07 17.66
C GLY A 248 -15.11 8.87 16.23
N LYS A 249 -16.44 8.84 16.06
CA LYS A 249 -17.11 8.59 14.76
C LYS A 249 -16.53 9.40 13.59
N ARG A 250 -16.26 10.70 13.79
CA ARG A 250 -15.75 11.59 12.73
C ARG A 250 -14.32 11.27 12.35
N THR A 251 -13.46 11.07 13.34
CA THR A 251 -12.07 10.64 13.13
C THR A 251 -12.02 9.28 12.46
N TRP A 252 -12.82 8.31 12.94
CA TRP A 252 -12.92 7.00 12.31
C TRP A 252 -13.31 7.16 10.84
N ALA A 253 -14.44 7.80 10.52
CA ALA A 253 -14.84 8.01 9.13
C ALA A 253 -13.76 8.67 8.26
N ALA A 254 -13.03 9.65 8.80
CA ALA A 254 -11.96 10.35 8.08
C ALA A 254 -10.77 9.45 7.72
N LEU A 255 -10.47 8.41 8.50
CA LEU A 255 -9.34 7.50 8.23
C LEU A 255 -9.50 6.75 6.89
N TRP A 256 -10.75 6.51 6.48
CA TRP A 256 -11.09 5.87 5.21
C TRP A 256 -11.69 6.85 4.19
N ALA A 257 -11.74 8.14 4.52
CA ALA A 257 -12.13 9.15 3.56
C ALA A 257 -11.00 9.32 2.53
N PRO A 258 -11.34 9.47 1.24
CA PRO A 258 -10.36 9.96 0.27
C PRO A 258 -9.81 11.30 0.75
N GLU A 259 -8.53 11.57 0.52
CA GLU A 259 -7.91 12.85 0.86
C GLU A 259 -8.72 14.00 0.25
N GLN A 260 -8.98 15.03 1.06
CA GLN A 260 -9.67 16.23 0.60
C GLN A 260 -8.63 17.19 0.03
N GLU A 261 -8.94 17.74 -1.14
CA GLU A 261 -8.08 18.63 -1.96
C GLU A 261 -7.73 19.97 -1.30
#